data_AF-A0A661UUR9-F1
#
_entry.id   AF-A0A661UUR9-F1
#
_cell.length_a   1.000
_cell.length_b   1.000
_cell.length_c   1.000
_cell.angle_alpha   90.00
_cell.angle_beta   90.00
_cell.angle_gamma   90.00
#
_symmetry.space_group_name_H-M   'P 1'
#
loop_
_entity.id
_entity.type
_entity.pdbx_description
1 polymer ?
#
loop_
_entity_poly.entity_id
_entity_poly.type
_entity_poly.pdbx_seq_one_letter_code
_entity_poly.pdbx_strand_id
1 'polypeptide(L)'
;MRPIERKVYGKIKEKGISMDDVLEIIDSTSKQEMKKSFQDDCLFQSDKYFAKTIINSLLRSRLIKQEGNRFFKNEKKKEKE
;
A
#
# COMPACT_ATOMS: atom_id res chain seq x y z
N MET A 1 -3.40 -10.37 0.93
CA MET A 1 -3.11 -9.09 0.27
C MET A 1 -3.76 -9.06 -1.10
N ARG A 2 -4.47 -7.96 -1.38
CA ARG A 2 -5.02 -7.60 -2.69
C ARG A 2 -3.88 -7.30 -3.69
N PRO A 3 -4.11 -7.39 -5.01
CA PRO A 3 -3.10 -7.09 -6.02
C PRO A 3 -2.43 -5.72 -5.85
N ILE A 4 -3.23 -4.68 -5.57
CA ILE A 4 -2.72 -3.32 -5.36
C ILE A 4 -1.87 -3.19 -4.09
N GLU A 5 -2.23 -3.89 -3.01
CA GLU A 5 -1.45 -3.90 -1.77
C GLU A 5 -0.09 -4.56 -1.98
N ARG A 6 -0.02 -5.63 -2.79
CA ARG A 6 1.25 -6.26 -3.19
C ARG A 6 2.12 -5.33 -4.02
N LYS A 7 1.52 -4.56 -4.95
CA LYS A 7 2.22 -3.58 -5.77
C LYS A 7 2.80 -2.45 -4.92
N VAL A 8 1.99 -1.89 -4.03
CA VAL A 8 2.43 -0.86 -3.07
C VAL A 8 3.53 -1.41 -2.17
N TYR A 9 3.33 -2.57 -1.55
CA TYR A 9 4.35 -3.21 -0.73
C TYR A 9 5.64 -3.45 -1.51
N GLY A 10 5.57 -3.96 -2.73
CA GLY A 10 6.75 -4.17 -3.60
C GLY A 10 7.55 -2.90 -3.84
N LYS A 11 6.88 -1.75 -3.98
CA LYS A 11 7.50 -0.44 -4.23
C LYS A 11 8.12 0.21 -3.00
N ILE A 12 7.78 -0.22 -1.78
CA ILE A 12 8.42 0.29 -0.56
C ILE A 12 9.89 -0.14 -0.56
N LYS A 13 10.79 0.84 -0.71
CA LYS A 13 12.24 0.67 -0.64
C LYS A 13 12.75 0.99 0.77
N GLU A 14 14.06 0.85 0.99
CA GLU A 14 14.73 1.13 2.26
C GLU A 14 14.51 2.56 2.76
N LYS A 15 14.31 3.53 1.86
CA LYS A 15 14.01 4.94 2.20
C LYS A 15 12.58 5.18 2.70
N GLY A 16 11.74 4.13 2.72
CA GLY A 16 10.32 4.22 3.00
C GLY A 16 9.53 4.77 1.80
N ILE A 17 8.21 4.83 1.96
CA ILE A 17 7.26 5.39 0.99
C ILE A 17 6.38 6.43 1.70
N SER A 18 6.04 7.52 1.04
CA SER A 18 5.10 8.53 1.56
C SER A 18 3.66 8.23 1.12
N MET A 19 2.70 8.96 1.68
CA MET A 19 1.30 8.87 1.22
C MET A 19 1.16 9.30 -0.24
N ASP A 20 1.91 10.32 -0.68
CA ASP A 20 1.89 10.81 -2.06
C ASP A 20 2.44 9.76 -3.04
N ASP A 21 3.52 9.07 -2.69
CA ASP A 21 4.04 7.97 -3.50
C ASP A 21 3.03 6.83 -3.65
N VAL A 22 2.23 6.54 -2.61
CA VAL A 22 1.16 5.53 -2.68
C VAL A 22 0.03 6.01 -3.59
N LEU A 23 -0.30 7.31 -3.55
CA LEU A 23 -1.28 7.92 -4.45
C LEU A 23 -0.81 7.85 -5.91
N GLU A 24 0.45 8.16 -6.19
CA GLU A 24 1.02 8.02 -7.54
C GLU A 24 0.93 6.58 -8.06
N ILE A 25 1.15 5.57 -7.20
CA ILE A 25 1.01 4.16 -7.57
C ILE A 25 -0.45 3.84 -7.92
N ILE A 26 -1.42 4.39 -7.19
CA ILE A 26 -2.85 4.18 -7.43
C ILE A 26 -3.28 4.87 -8.71
N ASP A 27 -2.86 6.11 -8.94
CA ASP A 27 -3.16 6.86 -10.16
C ASP A 27 -2.54 6.20 -11.40
N SER A 28 -1.33 5.65 -11.25
CA SER A 28 -0.67 4.82 -12.28
C SER A 28 -1.29 3.43 -12.45
N THR A 29 -2.27 3.05 -11.63
CA THR A 29 -2.91 1.74 -11.69
C THR A 29 -4.22 1.84 -12.46
N SER A 30 -4.40 0.94 -13.43
CA SER A 30 -5.62 0.95 -14.26
C SER A 30 -6.88 0.71 -13.42
N LYS A 31 -8.00 1.34 -13.83
CA LYS A 31 -9.32 1.13 -13.20
C LYS A 31 -9.72 -0.35 -13.14
N GLN A 32 -9.27 -1.17 -14.08
CA GLN A 32 -9.50 -2.62 -14.09
C GLN A 32 -8.73 -3.35 -12.97
N GLU A 33 -7.49 -2.97 -12.69
CA GLU A 33 -6.70 -3.50 -11.57
C GLU A 33 -7.25 -3.03 -10.21
N MET A 34 -7.72 -1.78 -10.15
CA MET A 34 -8.41 -1.24 -8.98
C MET A 34 -9.70 -2.02 -8.69
N LYS A 35 -10.53 -2.29 -9.71
CA LYS A 35 -11.75 -3.11 -9.58
C LYS A 35 -11.46 -4.53 -9.09
N LYS A 36 -10.34 -5.15 -9.49
CA LYS A 36 -9.92 -6.47 -8.95
C LYS A 36 -9.58 -6.42 -7.47
N SER A 37 -9.13 -5.27 -6.96
CA SER A 37 -8.74 -5.08 -5.57
C SER A 37 -9.88 -4.51 -4.71
N PHE A 38 -10.84 -3.81 -5.30
CA PHE A 38 -11.96 -3.14 -4.66
C PHE A 38 -13.22 -3.30 -5.52
N GLN A 39 -13.75 -4.53 -5.59
CA GLN A 39 -14.92 -4.84 -6.43
C GLN A 39 -16.16 -4.03 -6.01
N ASP A 40 -16.32 -3.76 -4.72
CA ASP A 40 -17.51 -3.08 -4.16
C ASP A 40 -17.37 -1.55 -4.04
N ASP A 41 -16.14 -1.01 -3.91
CA ASP A 41 -15.91 0.40 -3.55
C ASP A 41 -15.41 1.28 -4.72
N CYS A 42 -15.12 0.70 -5.88
CA CYS A 42 -14.41 1.38 -6.97
C CYS A 42 -15.17 2.51 -7.68
N LEU A 43 -16.48 2.68 -7.46
CA LEU A 43 -17.28 3.68 -8.18
C LEU A 43 -17.44 5.04 -7.49
N PHE A 44 -17.21 5.14 -6.17
CA PHE A 44 -17.60 6.33 -5.40
C PHE A 44 -16.54 6.85 -4.41
N GLN A 45 -15.38 6.21 -4.32
CA GLN A 45 -14.34 6.58 -3.36
C GLN A 45 -13.17 7.30 -4.03
N SER A 46 -12.53 8.20 -3.29
CA SER A 46 -11.36 8.96 -3.75
C SER A 46 -10.07 8.13 -3.67
N ASP A 47 -9.05 8.50 -4.45
CA ASP A 47 -7.73 7.83 -4.40
C ASP A 47 -7.11 7.88 -3.00
N LYS A 48 -7.37 8.96 -2.24
CA LYS A 48 -7.00 9.07 -0.82
C LYS A 48 -7.64 7.99 0.05
N TYR A 49 -8.89 7.62 -0.21
CA TYR A 49 -9.54 6.53 0.52
C TYR A 49 -8.86 5.20 0.23
N PHE A 50 -8.54 4.91 -1.03
CA PHE A 50 -7.84 3.68 -1.42
C PHE A 50 -6.43 3.61 -0.83
N ALA A 51 -5.67 4.69 -0.94
CA ALA A 51 -4.32 4.79 -0.34
C ALA A 51 -4.36 4.53 1.16
N LYS A 52 -5.29 5.18 1.87
CA LYS A 52 -5.47 4.99 3.32
C LYS A 52 -5.86 3.56 3.66
N THR A 53 -6.75 2.95 2.88
CA THR A 53 -7.18 1.56 3.08
C THR A 53 -6.04 0.58 2.87
N ILE A 54 -5.22 0.76 1.83
CA ILE A 54 -4.04 -0.06 1.55
C ILE A 54 -3.03 0.06 2.70
N ILE A 55 -2.69 1.28 3.11
CA ILE A 55 -1.73 1.52 4.20
C ILE A 55 -2.25 0.92 5.51
N ASN A 56 -3.52 1.14 5.85
CA ASN A 56 -4.12 0.58 7.06
C ASN A 56 -4.10 -0.95 7.05
N SER A 57 -4.37 -1.57 5.89
CA SER A 57 -4.30 -3.03 5.72
C SER A 57 -2.88 -3.55 5.94
N LEU A 58 -1.87 -2.87 5.37
CA LEU A 58 -0.45 -3.21 5.53
C LEU A 58 0.04 -3.02 6.97
N LEU A 59 -0.41 -1.94 7.66
CA LEU A 59 -0.11 -1.67 9.07
C LEU A 59 -0.74 -2.72 9.99
N ARG A 60 -2.02 -3.05 9.79
CA ARG A 60 -2.73 -4.10 10.54
C ARG A 60 -2.07 -5.46 10.37
N SER A 61 -1.58 -5.74 9.15
CA SER A 61 -0.84 -6.96 8.82
C SER A 61 0.60 -6.97 9.36
N ARG A 62 1.05 -5.90 10.04
CA ARG A 62 2.42 -5.70 10.54
C ARG A 62 3.51 -5.82 9.45
N LEU A 63 3.14 -5.60 8.19
CA LEU A 63 4.05 -5.66 7.04
C LEU A 63 4.85 -4.37 6.87
N ILE A 64 4.26 -3.26 7.29
CA ILE A 64 4.89 -1.94 7.27
C ILE A 64 4.81 -1.31 8.66
N LYS A 65 5.69 -0.36 8.93
CA LYS A 65 5.67 0.51 10.10
C LYS A 65 5.57 1.96 9.64
N GLN A 66 4.92 2.78 10.44
CA GLN A 66 4.87 4.22 10.20
C GLN A 66 5.93 4.90 11.08
N GLU A 67 6.81 5.67 10.46
CA GLU A 67 7.74 6.57 11.15
C GLU A 67 7.55 7.98 10.59
N GLY A 68 6.96 8.86 11.40
CA GLY A 68 6.54 10.20 10.98
C GLY A 68 5.57 10.16 9.79
N ASN A 69 5.96 10.81 8.69
CA ASN A 69 5.18 10.88 7.45
C ASN A 69 5.51 9.77 6.43
N ARG A 70 6.38 8.82 6.78
CA ARG A 70 6.82 7.75 5.87
C ARG A 70 6.47 6.37 6.43
N PHE A 71 6.27 5.44 5.50
CA PHE A 71 5.97 4.04 5.76
C PHE A 71 7.15 3.18 5.33
N PHE A 72 7.65 2.36 6.25
CA PHE A 72 8.82 1.51 6.03
C PHE A 72 8.39 0.04 6.03
N LYS A 73 9.07 -0.79 5.24
CA LYS A 73 8.88 -2.24 5.34
C LYS A 73 9.33 -2.69 6.71
N ASN A 74 8.48 -3.49 7.35
CA ASN A 74 8.86 -4.18 8.55
C ASN A 74 9.75 -5.35 8.10
N GLU A 75 11.05 -5.10 7.99
CA GLU A 75 12.01 -6.18 7.81
C GLU A 75 11.90 -7.07 9.04
N LYS A 76 11.22 -8.21 8.89
CA LYS A 76 11.57 -9.38 9.69
C LYS A 76 13.05 -9.59 9.36
N LYS A 77 13.95 -9.20 10.28
CA LYS A 77 15.30 -9.74 10.30
C LYS A 77 15.11 -11.24 10.06
N LYS A 78 15.56 -11.71 8.90
CA LYS A 78 15.78 -13.14 8.72
C LYS A 78 16.85 -13.46 9.76
N GLU A 79 16.43 -13.95 10.91
CA GLU A 79 17.31 -14.80 11.71
C GLU A 79 17.71 -15.92 10.75
N LYS A 80 18.96 -15.81 10.26
CA LYS A 80 19.67 -16.92 9.66
C LYS A 80 19.91 -17.88 10.82
N GLU A 81 19.17 -18.97 10.84
CA GLU A 81 19.58 -20.20 11.53
C GLU A 81 20.11 -21.17 10.48
#